data_AF-Q24NF8-F1
#
_entry.id   AF-Q24NF8-F1
#
_cell.length_a   1.000
_cell.length_b   1.000
_cell.length_c   1.000
_cell.angle_alpha   90.00
_cell.angle_beta   90.00
_cell.angle_gamma   90.00
#
_symmetry.space_group_name_H-M   'P 1'
#
loop_
_entity.id
_entity.type
_entity.pdbx_description
1 polymer ?
#
loop_
_entity_poly.entity_id
_entity_poly.type
_entity_poly.pdbx_seq_one_letter_code
_entity_poly.pdbx_strand_id
1 'polypeptide(L)'
;MFQKGTIEFRLFNSTTHAGKIKAYIQLCLAISVQALNQRCASRQKTRSTNEKYTFRTWLLRLGLIGDEFKTARLHLLEHLDGCIAWKDPAQALQQKERLRQKKEKELAEEAQSASPQQEQTTENEQEQAGVMYESPGLSMSM
;
A
#
# COMPACT_ATOMS: atom_id res chain seq x y z
N MET A 1 -3.66 -3.02 36.73
CA MET A 1 -3.95 -2.98 38.18
C MET A 1 -3.37 -1.69 38.71
N PHE A 2 -4.10 -0.96 39.56
CA PHE A 2 -3.57 0.27 40.18
C PHE A 2 -3.09 -0.07 41.58
N GLN A 3 -1.77 -0.11 41.76
CA GLN A 3 -1.15 -0.38 43.05
C GLN A 3 -0.13 0.72 43.36
N LYS A 4 -0.20 1.29 44.56
CA LYS A 4 0.79 2.26 45.08
C LYS A 4 1.07 3.44 44.12
N GLY A 5 0.03 3.98 43.48
CA GLY A 5 0.19 5.09 42.53
C GLY A 5 0.75 4.69 41.16
N THR A 6 0.98 3.40 40.91
CA THR A 6 1.49 2.88 39.63
C THR A 6 0.41 2.10 38.87
N ILE A 7 0.41 2.22 37.54
CA ILE A 7 -0.48 1.48 36.64
C ILE A 7 0.29 0.33 36.00
N GLU A 8 -0.18 -0.90 36.22
CA GLU A 8 0.34 -2.09 35.57
C GLU A 8 -0.53 -2.50 34.37
N PHE A 9 0.08 -2.59 33.19
CA PHE A 9 -0.52 -3.10 31.96
C PHE A 9 -0.15 -4.56 31.74
N ARG A 10 -1.07 -5.48 32.07
CA ARG A 10 -0.94 -6.93 31.84
C ARG A 10 -1.73 -7.37 30.61
N LEU A 11 -1.37 -6.86 29.44
CA LEU A 11 -2.14 -7.05 28.21
C LEU A 11 -1.28 -7.38 26.98
N PHE A 12 0.04 -7.54 27.15
CA PHE A 12 0.96 -7.89 26.07
C PHE A 12 1.57 -9.27 26.29
N ASN A 13 1.80 -10.00 25.20
CA ASN A 13 2.61 -11.21 25.21
C ASN A 13 4.10 -10.86 25.24
N SER A 14 4.90 -11.70 25.92
CA SER A 14 6.36 -11.58 25.92
C SER A 14 6.90 -11.67 24.50
N THR A 15 7.75 -10.73 24.11
CA THR A 15 8.38 -10.70 22.79
C THR A 15 9.76 -10.05 22.89
N THR A 16 10.70 -10.48 22.05
CA THR A 16 12.04 -9.88 21.91
C THR A 16 12.11 -8.88 20.75
N HIS A 17 11.02 -8.72 19.98
CA HIS A 17 10.99 -7.83 18.84
C HIS A 17 10.98 -6.35 19.28
N ALA A 18 12.09 -5.65 19.10
CA ALA A 18 12.29 -4.26 19.56
C ALA A 18 11.16 -3.31 19.12
N GLY A 19 10.70 -3.42 17.87
CA GLY A 19 9.60 -2.61 17.35
C GLY A 19 8.26 -2.84 18.05
N LYS A 20 7.98 -4.08 18.50
CA LYS A 20 6.74 -4.43 19.20
C LYS A 20 6.79 -3.91 20.63
N ILE A 21 7.92 -4.11 21.32
CA ILE A 21 8.16 -3.58 22.67
C ILE A 21 8.02 -2.05 22.66
N LYS A 22 8.66 -1.35 21.70
CA LYS A 22 8.53 0.10 21.56
C LYS A 22 7.09 0.53 21.36
N ALA A 23 6.35 -0.15 20.47
CA ALA A 23 4.93 0.14 20.22
C ALA A 23 4.07 -0.02 21.48
N TYR A 24 4.31 -1.08 22.27
CA TYR A 24 3.60 -1.35 23.51
C TYR A 24 3.84 -0.25 24.56
N ILE A 25 5.08 0.16 24.74
CA ILE A 25 5.44 1.25 25.66
C ILE A 25 4.78 2.56 25.23
N GLN A 26 4.89 2.92 23.95
CA GLN A 26 4.27 4.15 23.41
C GLN A 26 2.75 4.16 23.57
N LEU A 27 2.09 3.02 23.33
CA LEU A 27 0.64 2.88 23.53
C LEU A 27 0.25 3.08 25.00
N CYS A 28 0.97 2.44 25.93
CA CYS A 28 0.71 2.59 27.37
C CYS A 28 0.89 4.03 27.86
N LEU A 29 1.93 4.70 27.41
CA LEU A 29 2.17 6.11 27.75
C LEU A 29 1.06 7.00 27.22
N ALA A 30 0.68 6.84 25.94
CA ALA A 30 -0.36 7.64 25.33
C ALA A 30 -1.74 7.44 26.00
N ILE A 31 -2.11 6.19 26.33
CA ILE A 31 -3.34 5.89 27.08
C ILE A 31 -3.32 6.53 28.47
N SER A 32 -2.16 6.48 29.15
CA SER A 32 -2.03 7.07 30.49
C SER A 32 -2.20 8.60 30.44
N VAL A 33 -1.59 9.27 29.46
CA VAL A 33 -1.79 10.71 29.23
C VAL A 33 -3.24 11.03 28.89
N GLN A 34 -3.87 10.26 28.00
CA GLN A 34 -5.28 10.42 27.67
C GLN A 34 -6.17 10.28 28.92
N ALA A 35 -5.92 9.29 29.76
CA ALA A 35 -6.69 9.06 30.98
C ALA A 35 -6.59 10.21 31.98
N LEU A 36 -5.43 10.86 32.09
CA LEU A 36 -5.24 12.04 32.95
C LEU A 36 -5.99 13.28 32.42
N ASN A 37 -6.03 13.46 31.10
CA ASN A 37 -6.64 14.63 30.48
C ASN A 37 -8.16 14.49 30.25
N GLN A 38 -8.67 13.26 30.23
CA GLN A 38 -10.03 12.99 29.80
C GLN A 38 -11.04 13.17 30.94
N ARG A 39 -12.03 14.06 30.73
CA ARG A 39 -13.05 14.40 31.74
C ARG A 39 -14.06 13.29 32.02
N CYS A 40 -14.38 12.46 31.03
CA CYS A 40 -15.36 11.39 31.17
C CYS A 40 -15.04 10.21 30.25
N ALA A 41 -15.49 9.02 30.62
CA ALA A 41 -15.40 7.81 29.81
C ALA A 41 -16.80 7.25 29.56
N SER A 42 -17.07 6.80 28.34
CA SER A 42 -18.30 6.09 28.03
C SER A 42 -18.16 4.61 28.36
N ARG A 43 -19.20 4.01 28.96
CA ARG A 43 -19.31 2.56 29.17
C ARG A 43 -19.64 1.81 27.86
N GLN A 44 -20.16 2.51 26.85
CA GLN A 44 -20.64 1.88 25.63
C GLN A 44 -19.48 1.32 24.82
N LYS A 45 -19.55 0.02 24.51
CA LYS A 45 -18.58 -0.63 23.62
C LYS A 45 -18.72 -0.06 22.22
N THR A 46 -17.62 0.43 21.67
CA THR A 46 -17.57 0.86 20.26
C THR A 46 -17.65 -0.38 19.39
N ARG A 47 -18.66 -0.46 18.52
CA ARG A 47 -18.77 -1.49 17.48
C ARG A 47 -18.34 -0.86 16.15
N SER A 48 -17.48 -1.55 15.42
CA SER A 48 -17.06 -1.10 14.09
C SER A 48 -17.05 -2.26 13.11
N THR A 49 -17.39 -1.95 11.86
CA THR A 49 -17.31 -2.87 10.72
C THR A 49 -15.87 -3.00 10.20
N ASN A 50 -14.99 -2.05 10.52
CA ASN A 50 -13.58 -2.06 10.16
C ASN A 50 -12.73 -1.66 11.37
N GLU A 51 -12.19 -2.67 12.06
CA GLU A 51 -11.42 -2.50 13.27
C GLU A 51 -10.07 -1.81 12.99
N LYS A 52 -9.40 -2.16 11.89
CA LYS A 52 -8.11 -1.56 11.50
C LYS A 52 -8.23 -0.05 11.26
N TYR A 53 -9.24 0.41 10.53
CA TYR A 53 -9.51 1.84 10.31
C TYR A 53 -9.79 2.56 11.64
N THR A 54 -10.65 1.95 12.46
CA THR A 54 -11.13 2.55 13.71
C THR A 54 -9.98 2.69 14.70
N PHE A 55 -9.19 1.62 14.86
CA PHE A 55 -8.05 1.64 15.75
C PHE A 55 -7.00 2.64 15.29
N ARG A 56 -6.68 2.69 13.98
CA ARG A 56 -5.77 3.72 13.45
C ARG A 56 -6.24 5.12 13.78
N THR A 57 -7.51 5.44 13.52
CA THR A 57 -8.06 6.78 13.76
C THR A 57 -7.99 7.13 15.25
N TRP A 58 -8.21 6.15 16.12
CA TRP A 58 -8.05 6.31 17.56
C TRP A 58 -6.59 6.55 17.98
N LEU A 59 -5.62 5.82 17.40
CA LEU A 59 -4.19 6.04 17.65
C LEU A 59 -3.76 7.46 17.22
N LEU A 60 -4.29 7.98 16.11
CA LEU A 60 -4.02 9.36 15.68
C LEU A 60 -4.59 10.37 16.68
N ARG A 61 -5.79 10.12 17.22
CA ARG A 61 -6.39 10.98 18.26
C ARG A 61 -5.59 10.97 19.57
N LEU A 62 -4.94 9.86 19.90
CA LEU A 62 -4.02 9.75 21.03
C LEU A 62 -2.69 10.49 20.81
N GLY A 63 -2.44 11.05 19.62
CA GLY A 63 -1.23 11.80 19.30
C GLY A 63 -0.09 10.96 18.73
N LEU A 64 -0.30 9.69 18.36
CA LEU A 64 0.70 8.87 17.66
C LEU A 64 0.76 9.27 16.18
N ILE A 65 1.14 10.51 15.91
CA ILE A 65 1.22 11.15 14.58
C ILE A 65 2.70 11.41 14.26
N GLY A 66 3.10 11.26 13.00
CA GLY A 66 4.50 11.48 12.60
C GLY A 66 5.25 10.18 12.30
N ASP A 67 6.53 10.34 12.00
CA ASP A 67 7.41 9.30 11.47
C ASP A 67 7.94 8.39 12.57
N GLU A 68 8.17 8.97 13.75
CA GLU A 68 8.62 8.30 14.97
C GLU A 68 7.62 7.24 15.48
N PHE A 69 6.35 7.37 15.12
CA PHE A 69 5.28 6.42 15.45
C PHE A 69 4.85 5.54 14.27
N LYS A 70 5.50 5.63 13.10
CA LYS A 70 5.17 4.77 11.94
C LYS A 70 5.29 3.29 12.29
N THR A 71 6.38 2.90 12.97
CA THR A 71 6.62 1.52 13.40
C THR A 71 5.61 1.05 14.44
N ALA A 72 5.21 1.92 15.36
CA ALA A 72 4.17 1.59 16.35
C ALA A 72 2.81 1.36 15.69
N ARG A 73 2.38 2.25 14.79
CA ARG A 73 1.14 2.07 14.05
C ARG A 73 1.18 0.80 13.21
N LEU A 74 2.31 0.47 12.59
CA LEU A 74 2.47 -0.76 11.82
C LEU A 74 2.19 -2.00 12.70
N HIS A 75 2.93 -2.17 13.79
CA HIS A 75 2.79 -3.36 14.64
C HIS A 75 1.43 -3.46 15.35
N LEU A 76 0.85 -2.32 15.73
CA LEU A 76 -0.46 -2.29 16.39
C LEU A 76 -1.61 -2.60 15.42
N LEU A 77 -1.45 -2.33 14.12
CA LEU A 77 -2.47 -2.56 13.09
C LEU A 77 -2.27 -3.87 12.31
N GLU A 78 -1.12 -4.52 12.43
CA GLU A 78 -0.71 -5.68 11.63
C GLU A 78 -1.76 -6.79 11.64
N HIS A 79 -2.23 -7.17 12.82
CA HIS A 79 -3.14 -8.31 13.04
C HIS A 79 -4.64 -7.94 13.04
N LEU A 80 -5.00 -6.72 12.62
CA LEU A 80 -6.40 -6.30 12.53
C LEU A 80 -6.95 -6.43 11.11
N ASP A 81 -8.19 -6.87 11.01
CA ASP A 81 -8.92 -7.01 9.75
C ASP A 81 -9.45 -5.68 9.22
N GLY A 82 -9.54 -5.60 7.90
CA GLY A 82 -10.09 -4.45 7.18
C GLY A 82 -9.03 -3.55 6.54
N CYS A 83 -9.51 -2.47 5.91
CA CYS A 83 -8.65 -1.54 5.19
C CYS A 83 -8.31 -0.30 6.02
N ILE A 84 -7.19 0.35 5.72
CA ILE A 84 -6.72 1.52 6.47
C ILE A 84 -7.40 2.82 6.03
N ALA A 85 -7.87 2.87 4.78
CA ALA A 85 -8.34 4.10 4.13
C ALA A 85 -9.83 4.39 4.39
N TRP A 86 -10.66 3.35 4.51
CA TRP A 86 -12.12 3.50 4.54
C TRP A 86 -12.74 2.83 5.76
N LYS A 87 -13.71 3.49 6.39
CA LYS A 87 -14.48 2.91 7.50
C LYS A 87 -15.45 1.84 7.01
N ASP A 88 -16.09 2.07 5.88
CA ASP A 88 -17.05 1.16 5.26
C ASP A 88 -16.36 0.33 4.16
N PRO A 89 -16.38 -1.01 4.22
CA PRO A 89 -15.81 -1.86 3.18
C PRO A 89 -16.43 -1.64 1.79
N ALA A 90 -17.70 -1.22 1.69
CA ALA A 90 -18.34 -0.96 0.39
C ALA A 90 -17.63 0.16 -0.38
N GLN A 91 -17.16 1.19 0.32
CA GLN A 91 -16.42 2.31 -0.28
C GLN A 91 -15.08 1.85 -0.86
N ALA A 92 -14.42 0.87 -0.20
CA ALA A 92 -13.18 0.30 -0.70
C ALA A 92 -13.38 -0.51 -1.99
N LEU A 93 -14.50 -1.24 -2.12
CA LEU A 93 -14.84 -2.01 -3.32
C LEU A 93 -15.16 -1.08 -4.50
N GLN A 94 -16.00 -0.08 -4.29
CA GLN A 94 -16.35 0.90 -5.32
C GLN A 94 -15.11 1.63 -5.87
N GLN A 95 -14.18 1.99 -4.99
CA GLN A 95 -12.93 2.62 -5.42
C GLN A 95 -12.06 1.66 -6.25
N LYS A 96 -11.99 0.38 -5.86
CA LYS A 96 -11.25 -0.64 -6.60
C LYS A 96 -11.82 -0.88 -8.00
N GLU A 97 -13.15 -0.89 -8.13
CA GLU A 97 -13.84 -1.01 -9.42
C GLU A 97 -13.60 0.20 -10.31
N ARG A 98 -13.72 1.42 -9.76
CA ARG A 98 -13.44 2.65 -10.50
C ARG A 98 -12.01 2.69 -11.04
N LEU A 99 -11.02 2.29 -10.25
CA LEU A 99 -9.63 2.23 -10.68
C LEU A 99 -9.40 1.18 -11.77
N ARG A 100 -10.09 0.04 -11.70
CA ARG A 100 -10.04 -1.00 -12.74
C ARG A 100 -10.59 -0.47 -14.07
N GLN A 101 -11.77 0.14 -14.05
CA GLN A 101 -12.40 0.71 -15.24
C GLN A 101 -11.53 1.80 -15.88
N LYS A 102 -10.88 2.65 -15.06
CA LYS A 102 -9.95 3.68 -15.55
C LYS A 102 -8.75 3.04 -16.25
N LYS A 103 -8.12 2.03 -15.64
CA LYS A 103 -6.99 1.32 -16.20
C LYS A 103 -7.33 0.58 -17.50
N GLU A 104 -8.52 -0.04 -17.57
CA GLU A 104 -8.99 -0.72 -18.79
C GLU A 104 -9.23 0.27 -19.94
N LYS A 105 -9.78 1.45 -19.65
CA LYS A 105 -9.95 2.53 -20.64
C LYS A 105 -8.60 3.07 -21.13
N GLU A 106 -7.68 3.35 -20.21
CA GLU A 106 -6.31 3.79 -20.54
C GLU A 106 -5.60 2.77 -21.44
N LEU A 107 -5.68 1.48 -21.12
CA LEU A 107 -5.08 0.42 -21.94
C LEU A 107 -5.75 0.29 -23.32
N ALA A 108 -7.06 0.52 -23.42
CA ALA A 108 -7.78 0.53 -24.69
C ALA A 108 -7.42 1.75 -25.55
N GLU A 109 -7.24 2.92 -24.93
CA GLU A 109 -6.78 4.16 -25.58
C GLU A 109 -5.31 4.03 -26.06
N GLU A 110 -4.45 3.41 -25.25
CA GLU A 110 -3.05 3.09 -25.63
C GLU A 110 -2.99 2.05 -26.76
N ALA A 111 -3.83 1.01 -26.73
CA ALA A 111 -3.89 0.02 -27.81
C ALA A 111 -4.44 0.61 -29.12
N GLN A 112 -5.39 1.54 -29.05
CA GLN A 112 -5.93 2.24 -30.23
C GLN A 112 -4.95 3.26 -30.82
N SER A 113 -4.01 3.78 -30.03
CA SER A 113 -2.97 4.71 -30.50
C SER A 113 -1.70 4.01 -31.00
N ALA A 114 -1.55 2.69 -30.84
CA ALA A 114 -0.30 1.95 -31.06
C ALA A 114 -0.29 0.93 -32.24
N SER A 115 -1.12 1.03 -33.29
CA SER A 115 -1.02 0.16 -34.48
C SER A 115 -1.51 0.83 -35.79
N PRO A 116 -0.90 0.56 -36.98
CA PRO A 116 0.43 1.04 -37.40
C PRO A 116 0.47 1.66 -38.83
N GLN A 117 1.33 2.67 -39.07
CA GLN A 117 1.77 3.03 -40.43
C GLN A 117 2.80 1.99 -40.92
N GLN A 118 2.39 1.05 -41.77
CA GLN A 118 3.30 0.26 -42.63
C GLN A 118 2.48 -0.37 -43.77
N GLU A 119 2.27 0.39 -44.84
CA GLU A 119 1.91 -0.14 -46.15
C GLU A 119 2.88 0.46 -47.18
N GLN A 120 3.87 -0.32 -47.62
CA GLN A 120 4.47 -0.30 -48.97
C GLN A 120 5.74 -1.18 -49.00
N THR A 121 5.57 -2.49 -49.22
CA THR A 121 6.52 -3.30 -50.02
C THR A 121 5.92 -4.67 -50.33
N THR A 122 5.23 -4.74 -51.47
CA THR A 122 4.83 -5.91 -52.28
C THR A 122 4.05 -5.26 -53.42
N GLU A 123 4.41 -5.27 -54.71
CA GLU A 123 5.12 -6.21 -55.56
C GLU A 123 5.74 -5.42 -56.74
N ASN A 124 6.86 -5.88 -57.30
CA ASN A 124 6.95 -6.06 -58.75
C ASN A 124 8.08 -7.02 -59.11
N GLU A 125 7.67 -8.02 -59.89
CA GLU A 125 8.34 -9.26 -60.20
C GLU A 125 9.53 -9.11 -61.15
N GLN A 126 10.51 -10.01 -60.94
CA GLN A 126 11.15 -10.86 -61.93
C GLN A 126 11.49 -10.28 -63.32
N GLU A 127 12.79 -10.09 -63.54
CA GLU A 127 13.56 -10.40 -64.75
C GLU A 127 15.03 -10.35 -64.32
N GLN A 128 16.00 -11.13 -64.76
CA GLN A 128 16.14 -12.39 -65.47
C GLN A 128 17.65 -12.70 -65.39
N ALA A 129 18.02 -14.00 -65.44
CA ALA A 129 19.32 -14.52 -65.87
C ALA A 129 20.61 -14.04 -65.16
N GLY A 130 21.24 -14.96 -64.44
CA GLY A 130 22.54 -14.75 -63.81
C GLY A 130 23.73 -14.71 -64.77
N VAL A 131 24.84 -14.18 -64.26
CA VAL A 131 26.21 -14.52 -64.67
C VAL A 131 27.09 -14.42 -63.41
N MET A 132 27.92 -15.45 -63.21
CA MET A 132 28.96 -15.56 -62.18
C MET A 132 30.18 -14.68 -62.49
N TYR A 133 30.87 -14.12 -61.48
CA TYR A 133 32.28 -14.42 -61.18
C TYR A 133 32.79 -13.71 -59.89
N GLU A 134 33.56 -14.49 -59.12
CA GLU A 134 34.67 -14.22 -58.19
C GLU A 134 34.70 -13.05 -57.15
N SER A 135 35.10 -13.46 -55.93
CA SER A 135 35.61 -12.68 -54.77
C SER A 135 36.97 -11.96 -55.08
N PRO A 136 37.64 -11.19 -54.19
CA PRO A 136 37.42 -10.95 -52.75
C PRO A 136 37.60 -9.49 -52.22
N GLY A 137 37.06 -9.24 -51.02
CA GLY A 137 37.70 -8.41 -49.99
C GLY A 137 37.54 -6.88 -50.05
N LEU A 138 36.87 -6.30 -49.05
CA LEU A 138 37.36 -5.08 -48.40
C LEU A 138 36.86 -4.96 -46.96
N SER A 139 37.82 -4.90 -46.05
CA SER A 139 37.70 -4.54 -44.64
C SER A 139 37.34 -3.05 -44.50
N MET A 140 36.54 -2.69 -43.48
CA MET A 140 36.88 -1.55 -42.61
C MET A 140 36.35 -1.79 -41.20
N SER A 141 37.22 -1.45 -40.24
CA SER A 141 37.17 -1.79 -38.82
C SER A 141 36.70 -0.65 -37.93
N MET A 142 36.40 -1.05 -36.69
CA MET A 142 36.37 -0.35 -35.40
C MET A 142 35.28 0.69 -35.14
#